data_AF-A0A3D1AFS5-F1
#
_entry.id   AF-A0A3D1AFS5-F1
#
_cell.length_a   1.000
_cell.length_b   1.000
_cell.length_c   1.000
_cell.angle_alpha   90.00
_cell.angle_beta   90.00
_cell.angle_gamma   90.00
#
_symmetry.space_group_name_H-M   'P 1'
#
loop_
_entity.id
_entity.type
_entity.pdbx_description
1 polymer ?
#
loop_
_entity_poly.entity_id
_entity_poly.type
_entity_poly.pdbx_seq_one_letter_code
_entity_poly.pdbx_strand_id
1 'polypeptide(L)'
;EWTANNLSGKKAQKTLLDIADTPISPELIPANEDGSISQKTEDFIGPYELHDFFLYHFMRFGAPPEKIVFLAQQAFREKYNDQEIKKWLRTFLRRFFSQQFKRNCLPDGPKVGSISLSPRSDWRMPSDASAHIWLHE
;
A
#
# COMPACT_ATOMS: atom_id res chain seq x y z
N GLU A 1 -4.13 -15.68 -9.36
CA GLU A 1 -4.29 -17.15 -9.28
C GLU A 1 -5.70 -17.66 -9.59
N TRP A 2 -6.76 -17.25 -8.87
CA TRP A 2 -8.10 -17.82 -9.06
C TRP A 2 -8.59 -17.80 -10.53
N THR A 3 -8.46 -16.66 -11.23
CA THR A 3 -8.82 -16.53 -12.65
C THR A 3 -8.02 -17.47 -13.55
N ALA A 4 -6.72 -17.66 -13.26
CA ALA A 4 -5.86 -18.55 -14.02
C ALA A 4 -6.35 -20.01 -13.91
N ASN A 5 -6.77 -20.40 -12.70
CA ASN A 5 -7.17 -21.78 -12.41
C ASN A 5 -8.62 -22.11 -12.80
N ASN A 6 -9.51 -21.11 -12.84
CA ASN A 6 -10.95 -21.37 -13.00
C ASN A 6 -11.54 -20.86 -14.33
N LEU A 7 -10.93 -19.85 -14.95
CA LEU A 7 -11.54 -19.14 -16.09
C LEU A 7 -10.65 -19.08 -17.34
N SER A 8 -9.44 -19.63 -17.28
CA SER A 8 -8.43 -19.45 -18.33
C SER A 8 -8.10 -20.76 -19.06
N GLY A 9 -7.86 -20.69 -20.36
CA GLY A 9 -7.28 -21.81 -21.12
C GLY A 9 -5.83 -22.09 -20.72
N LYS A 10 -5.34 -23.31 -20.95
CA LYS A 10 -4.02 -23.80 -20.47
C LYS A 10 -2.84 -22.85 -20.73
N LYS A 11 -2.80 -22.22 -21.91
CA LYS A 11 -1.74 -21.27 -22.27
C LYS A 11 -1.79 -20.00 -21.40
N ALA A 12 -2.96 -19.40 -21.27
CA ALA A 12 -3.16 -18.21 -20.44
C ALA A 12 -2.98 -18.51 -18.95
N GLN A 13 -3.44 -19.68 -18.48
CA GLN A 13 -3.19 -20.13 -17.11
C GLN A 13 -1.70 -20.15 -16.80
N LYS A 14 -0.89 -20.81 -17.65
CA LYS A 14 0.57 -20.88 -17.45
C LYS A 14 1.19 -19.49 -17.38
N THR A 15 0.83 -18.60 -18.30
CA THR A 15 1.35 -17.22 -18.31
C THR A 15 0.92 -16.41 -17.08
N LEU A 16 -0.34 -16.53 -16.64
CA LEU A 16 -0.83 -15.78 -15.47
C LEU A 16 -0.19 -16.25 -14.17
N LEU A 17 0.09 -17.55 -14.03
CA LEU A 17 0.81 -18.09 -12.87
C LEU A 17 2.27 -17.62 -12.89
N ASP A 18 2.94 -17.67 -14.04
CA ASP A 18 4.30 -17.16 -14.22
C ASP A 18 4.43 -15.67 -13.82
N ILE A 19 3.46 -14.84 -14.22
CA ILE A 19 3.38 -13.42 -13.80
C ILE A 19 3.19 -13.30 -12.29
N ALA A 20 2.29 -14.10 -11.69
CA ALA A 20 2.01 -14.04 -10.25
C ALA A 20 3.20 -14.50 -9.40
N ASP A 21 3.99 -15.45 -9.90
CA ASP A 21 5.19 -15.97 -9.24
C ASP A 21 6.40 -15.03 -9.39
N THR A 22 6.34 -14.06 -10.32
CA THR A 22 7.40 -13.09 -10.53
C THR A 22 7.43 -12.07 -9.37
N PRO A 23 8.55 -11.96 -8.62
CA PRO A 23 8.62 -11.07 -7.46
C PRO A 23 8.54 -9.59 -7.88
N ILE A 24 7.80 -8.80 -7.09
CA ILE A 24 7.62 -7.37 -7.35
C ILE A 24 8.92 -6.62 -7.04
N SER A 25 9.53 -6.05 -8.09
CA SER A 25 10.78 -5.29 -8.06
C SER A 25 10.58 -3.89 -8.62
N PRO A 26 11.32 -2.86 -8.15
CA PRO A 26 11.52 -1.65 -8.93
C PRO A 26 12.30 -2.01 -10.21
N GLU A 27 11.59 -2.18 -11.32
CA GLU A 27 12.13 -2.57 -12.64
C GLU A 27 13.23 -1.63 -13.20
N LEU A 28 13.44 -0.48 -12.56
CA LEU A 28 14.39 0.55 -12.99
C LEU A 28 15.85 0.27 -12.59
N ILE A 29 16.12 -0.79 -11.83
CA ILE A 29 17.48 -1.18 -11.43
C ILE A 29 17.80 -2.53 -12.08
N PRO A 30 18.91 -2.65 -12.83
CA PRO A 30 19.29 -3.91 -13.44
C PRO A 30 19.42 -5.01 -12.38
N ALA A 31 18.96 -6.22 -12.72
CA ALA A 31 19.19 -7.39 -11.89
C ALA A 31 20.71 -7.58 -11.66
N ASN A 32 21.09 -8.18 -10.54
CA ASN A 32 22.49 -8.55 -10.30
C ASN A 32 23.00 -9.49 -11.41
N GLU A 33 24.32 -9.67 -11.53
CA GLU A 33 24.94 -10.56 -12.52
C GLU A 33 24.37 -12.00 -12.49
N ASP A 34 23.82 -12.41 -11.35
CA ASP A 34 23.20 -13.72 -11.12
C ASP A 34 21.68 -13.78 -11.47
N GLY A 35 21.11 -12.70 -12.01
CA GLY A 35 19.67 -12.59 -12.32
C GLY A 35 18.77 -12.37 -11.09
N SER A 36 19.34 -12.28 -9.88
CA SER A 36 18.58 -12.00 -8.66
C SER A 36 18.21 -10.52 -8.56
N ILE A 37 16.92 -10.25 -8.34
CA ILE A 37 16.42 -8.92 -7.98
C ILE A 37 16.88 -8.57 -6.56
N SER A 38 17.62 -7.46 -6.39
CA SER A 38 18.23 -7.10 -5.10
C SER A 38 17.39 -6.20 -4.19
N GLN A 39 16.34 -5.56 -4.71
CA GLN A 39 15.54 -4.60 -3.94
C GLN A 39 14.04 -4.92 -4.02
N LYS A 40 13.40 -5.25 -2.89
CA LYS A 40 11.94 -5.32 -2.81
C LYS A 40 11.41 -3.96 -2.38
N THR A 41 10.37 -3.48 -3.05
CA THR A 41 9.77 -2.17 -2.72
C THR A 41 9.23 -2.12 -1.29
N GLU A 42 8.76 -3.26 -0.77
CA GLU A 42 8.29 -3.41 0.62
C GLU A 42 9.39 -3.13 1.65
N ASP A 43 10.68 -3.32 1.33
CA ASP A 43 11.77 -3.07 2.26
C ASP A 43 11.88 -1.59 2.64
N PHE A 44 11.48 -0.70 1.71
CA PHE A 44 11.50 0.75 1.90
C PHE A 44 10.16 1.32 2.36
N ILE A 45 9.07 0.79 1.83
CA ILE A 45 7.73 1.32 2.10
C ILE A 45 7.15 0.70 3.37
N GLY A 46 7.37 -0.58 3.58
CA GLY A 46 6.71 -1.43 4.55
C GLY A 46 5.76 -2.45 3.88
N PRO A 47 5.28 -3.44 4.63
CA PRO A 47 4.40 -4.49 4.12
C PRO A 47 3.09 -3.93 3.57
N TYR A 48 2.68 -4.33 2.36
CA TYR A 48 1.48 -3.77 1.74
C TYR A 48 0.22 -3.99 2.56
N GLU A 49 0.06 -5.15 3.20
CA GLU A 49 -1.13 -5.45 4.01
C GLU A 49 -1.30 -4.48 5.20
N LEU A 50 -0.21 -4.00 5.79
CA LEU A 50 -0.27 -2.98 6.85
C LEU A 50 -0.67 -1.62 6.27
N HIS A 51 -0.07 -1.22 5.14
CA HIS A 51 -0.41 0.05 4.48
C HIS A 51 -1.85 0.09 4.01
N ASP A 52 -2.36 -0.99 3.43
CA ASP A 52 -3.75 -1.12 3.01
C ASP A 52 -4.69 -1.07 4.22
N PHE A 53 -4.32 -1.74 5.33
CA PHE A 53 -5.07 -1.67 6.57
C PHE A 53 -5.14 -0.25 7.13
N PHE A 54 -4.00 0.46 7.18
CA PHE A 54 -3.92 1.85 7.63
C PHE A 54 -4.72 2.77 6.72
N LEU A 55 -4.55 2.64 5.41
CA LEU A 55 -5.24 3.44 4.39
C LEU A 55 -6.75 3.29 4.52
N TYR A 56 -7.24 2.05 4.64
CA TYR A 56 -8.65 1.77 4.81
C TYR A 56 -9.21 2.46 6.05
N HIS A 57 -8.58 2.29 7.22
CA HIS A 57 -9.10 2.86 8.46
C HIS A 57 -8.98 4.39 8.52
N PHE A 58 -7.89 4.92 7.99
CA PHE A 58 -7.66 6.36 7.89
C PHE A 58 -8.69 7.02 6.97
N MET A 59 -8.90 6.48 5.75
CA MET A 59 -9.80 7.11 4.78
C MET A 59 -11.27 6.82 5.03
N ARG A 60 -11.62 5.57 5.36
CA ARG A 60 -13.01 5.16 5.49
C ARG A 60 -13.66 5.71 6.75
N PHE A 61 -12.89 5.81 7.85
CA PHE A 61 -13.40 6.16 9.16
C PHE A 61 -12.79 7.41 9.78
N GLY A 62 -11.78 8.03 9.15
CA GLY A 62 -11.04 9.14 9.77
C GLY A 62 -10.39 8.72 11.10
N ALA A 63 -10.02 7.44 11.23
CA ALA A 63 -9.56 6.91 12.51
C ALA A 63 -8.22 7.56 12.92
N PRO A 64 -8.07 7.96 14.20
CA PRO A 64 -6.80 8.49 14.71
C PRO A 64 -5.71 7.40 14.75
N PRO A 65 -4.42 7.78 14.75
CA PRO A 65 -3.28 6.86 14.79
C PRO A 65 -3.38 5.83 15.92
N GLU A 66 -3.74 6.26 17.15
CA GLU A 66 -3.87 5.35 18.29
C GLU A 66 -4.88 4.22 18.04
N LYS A 67 -6.03 4.58 17.46
CA LYS A 67 -7.07 3.60 17.10
C LYS A 67 -6.60 2.67 15.99
N ILE A 68 -5.90 3.20 14.99
CA ILE A 68 -5.36 2.37 13.90
C ILE A 68 -4.32 1.38 14.45
N VAL A 69 -3.42 1.82 15.33
CA VAL A 69 -2.45 0.94 15.99
C VAL A 69 -3.16 -0.14 16.78
N PHE A 70 -4.12 0.23 17.63
CA PHE A 70 -4.88 -0.73 18.44
C PHE A 70 -5.53 -1.81 17.57
N LEU A 71 -6.22 -1.40 16.49
CA LEU A 71 -6.88 -2.33 15.59
C LEU A 71 -5.88 -3.23 14.85
N ALA A 72 -4.75 -2.67 14.39
CA ALA A 72 -3.70 -3.42 13.71
C ALA A 72 -3.05 -4.45 14.65
N GLN A 73 -2.83 -4.10 15.92
CA GLN A 73 -2.30 -5.03 16.92
C GLN A 73 -3.23 -6.23 17.17
N GLN A 74 -4.56 -6.02 17.08
CA GLN A 74 -5.51 -7.12 17.18
C GLN A 74 -5.52 -7.96 15.90
N ALA A 75 -5.52 -7.32 14.73
CA ALA A 75 -5.62 -8.01 13.44
C ALA A 75 -4.35 -8.78 13.07
N PHE A 76 -3.17 -8.28 13.45
CA PHE A 76 -1.87 -8.82 13.05
C PHE A 76 -1.00 -9.27 14.21
N ARG A 77 -1.61 -9.59 15.36
CA ARG A 77 -0.91 -9.96 16.62
C ARG A 77 0.18 -11.01 16.43
N GLU A 78 -0.05 -11.99 15.55
CA GLU A 78 0.85 -13.13 15.32
C GLU A 78 1.93 -12.84 14.27
N LYS A 79 1.81 -11.72 13.53
CA LYS A 79 2.66 -11.42 12.37
C LYS A 79 3.58 -10.22 12.57
N TYR A 80 3.13 -9.21 13.32
CA TYR A 80 3.88 -7.98 13.57
C TYR A 80 3.88 -7.61 15.03
N ASN A 81 5.04 -7.13 15.50
CA ASN A 81 5.12 -6.57 16.84
C ASN A 81 4.67 -5.09 16.87
N ASP A 82 4.41 -4.60 18.08
CA ASP A 82 3.93 -3.23 18.31
C ASP A 82 4.85 -2.15 17.72
N GLN A 83 6.16 -2.36 17.77
CA GLN A 83 7.14 -1.40 17.27
C GLN A 83 7.11 -1.33 15.75
N GLU A 84 6.95 -2.46 15.06
CA GLU A 84 6.82 -2.55 13.61
C GLU A 84 5.55 -1.84 13.13
N ILE A 85 4.40 -2.13 13.76
CA ILE A 85 3.13 -1.48 13.41
C ILE A 85 3.26 0.04 13.53
N LYS A 86 3.80 0.54 14.64
CA LYS A 86 4.00 1.99 14.86
C LYS A 86 4.99 2.59 13.87
N LYS A 87 6.11 1.90 13.58
CA LYS A 87 7.11 2.33 12.59
C LYS A 87 6.47 2.49 11.20
N TRP A 88 5.69 1.50 10.78
CA TRP A 88 5.07 1.52 9.46
C TRP A 88 3.91 2.50 9.37
N LEU A 89 3.12 2.68 10.44
CA LEU A 89 2.09 3.72 10.47
C LEU A 89 2.68 5.13 10.36
N ARG A 90 3.78 5.42 11.07
CA ARG A 90 4.51 6.69 10.93
C ARG A 90 5.01 6.90 9.50
N THR A 91 5.50 5.83 8.88
CA THR A 91 5.98 5.86 7.49
C THR A 91 4.82 6.11 6.53
N PHE A 92 3.68 5.46 6.74
CA PHE A 92 2.43 5.67 6.02
C PHE A 92 2.01 7.15 6.13
N LEU A 93 1.80 7.69 7.34
CA LEU A 93 1.33 9.07 7.53
C LEU A 93 2.27 10.09 6.89
N ARG A 94 3.58 9.99 7.12
CA ARG A 94 4.57 10.90 6.52
C ARG A 94 4.51 10.87 4.99
N ARG A 95 4.48 9.68 4.38
CA ARG A 95 4.46 9.54 2.91
C ARG A 95 3.11 9.90 2.33
N PHE A 96 2.03 9.51 2.99
CA PHE A 96 0.68 9.82 2.58
C PHE A 96 0.53 11.34 2.48
N PHE A 97 0.93 12.11 3.49
CA PHE A 97 0.84 13.57 3.41
C PHE A 97 1.79 14.17 2.37
N SER A 98 3.09 13.88 2.46
CA SER A 98 4.11 14.49 1.58
C SER A 98 3.95 14.17 0.09
N GLN A 99 3.27 13.07 -0.25
CA GLN A 99 3.06 12.66 -1.64
C GLN A 99 1.69 13.07 -2.19
N GLN A 100 0.91 13.91 -1.48
CA GLN A 100 -0.40 14.36 -1.95
C GLN A 100 -0.35 15.08 -3.29
N PHE A 101 0.71 15.85 -3.57
CA PHE A 101 0.86 16.54 -4.85
C PHE A 101 0.77 15.59 -6.06
N LYS A 102 1.25 14.35 -5.93
CA LYS A 102 1.15 13.32 -6.99
C LYS A 102 -0.29 12.94 -7.27
N ARG A 103 -1.16 12.99 -6.25
CA ARG A 103 -2.57 12.63 -6.38
C ARG A 103 -3.42 13.72 -7.04
N ASN A 104 -3.01 14.98 -6.92
CA ASN A 104 -3.74 16.10 -7.53
C ASN A 104 -3.82 16.01 -9.06
N CYS A 105 -2.83 15.36 -9.68
CA CYS A 105 -2.74 15.19 -11.14
C CYS A 105 -3.00 13.74 -11.59
N LEU A 106 -3.75 12.94 -10.81
CA LEU A 106 -4.08 11.56 -11.19
C LEU A 106 -4.95 11.52 -12.46
N PRO A 107 -4.59 10.66 -13.45
CA PRO A 107 -5.43 10.44 -14.63
C PRO A 107 -6.77 9.80 -14.24
N ASP A 108 -7.70 9.82 -15.19
CA ASP A 108 -9.05 9.29 -14.99
C ASP A 108 -9.00 7.77 -14.80
N GLY A 109 -9.76 7.29 -13.82
CA GLY A 109 -9.89 5.88 -13.54
C GLY A 109 -11.17 5.59 -12.76
N PRO A 110 -11.82 4.44 -12.98
CA PRO A 110 -13.02 4.08 -12.25
C PRO A 110 -12.69 3.83 -10.77
N LYS A 111 -13.55 4.33 -9.88
CA LYS A 111 -13.48 3.95 -8.47
C LYS A 111 -13.80 2.46 -8.33
N VAL A 112 -12.95 1.73 -7.62
CA VAL A 112 -13.16 0.32 -7.26
C VAL A 112 -13.19 0.22 -5.74
N GLY A 113 -14.20 -0.47 -5.20
CA GLY A 113 -14.38 -0.63 -3.76
C GLY A 113 -15.00 0.59 -3.06
N SER A 114 -14.71 0.74 -1.76
CA SER A 114 -15.42 1.69 -0.90
C SER A 114 -14.74 3.06 -0.73
N ILE A 115 -13.45 3.17 -1.09
CA ILE A 115 -12.62 4.37 -0.99
C ILE A 115 -11.87 4.63 -2.31
N SER A 116 -11.53 5.88 -2.59
CA SER A 116 -10.75 6.31 -3.76
C SER A 116 -9.82 7.47 -3.41
N LEU A 117 -8.62 7.47 -3.98
CA LEU A 117 -7.61 8.52 -3.79
C LEU A 117 -7.73 9.67 -4.80
N SER A 118 -8.77 9.66 -5.64
CA SER A 118 -8.96 10.71 -6.63
C SER A 118 -9.32 12.05 -5.96
N PRO A 119 -8.62 13.15 -6.32
CA PRO A 119 -8.92 14.51 -5.84
C PRO A 119 -10.30 15.00 -6.28
N ARG A 120 -10.88 14.32 -7.29
CA ARG A 120 -12.18 14.64 -7.88
C ARG A 120 -13.32 13.88 -7.20
N SER A 121 -13.02 12.96 -6.29
CA SER A 121 -14.00 12.07 -5.65
C SER A 121 -13.82 12.05 -4.13
N ASP A 122 -13.35 10.95 -3.54
CA ASP A 122 -13.43 10.73 -2.09
C ASP A 122 -12.34 11.45 -1.29
N TRP A 123 -11.19 11.79 -1.89
CA TRP A 123 -10.04 12.32 -1.15
C TRP A 123 -9.64 13.73 -1.58
N ARG A 124 -9.94 14.74 -0.75
CA ARG A 124 -9.56 16.14 -0.99
C ARG A 124 -8.66 16.62 0.16
N MET A 125 -7.37 16.78 -0.13
CA MET A 125 -6.40 17.31 0.82
C MET A 125 -5.45 18.29 0.12
N PRO A 126 -5.08 19.42 0.76
CA PRO A 126 -4.05 20.31 0.25
C PRO A 126 -2.72 19.57 0.06
N SER A 127 -1.97 19.89 -1.01
CA SER A 127 -0.68 19.26 -1.31
C SER A 127 0.43 19.63 -0.33
N ASP A 128 0.26 20.72 0.40
CA ASP A 128 1.15 21.31 1.40
C ASP A 128 0.71 21.00 2.84
N ALA A 129 -0.29 20.13 3.04
CA ALA A 129 -0.73 19.71 4.36
C ALA A 129 0.38 18.98 5.14
N SER A 130 0.51 19.30 6.43
CA SER A 130 1.49 18.70 7.34
C SER A 130 0.92 17.50 8.10
N ALA A 131 1.69 16.41 8.18
CA ALA A 131 1.37 15.25 9.01
C ALA A 131 1.71 15.44 10.50
N HIS A 132 2.24 16.61 10.90
CA HIS A 132 2.83 16.79 12.24
C HIS A 132 1.90 16.39 13.38
N ILE A 133 0.65 16.86 13.38
CA ILE A 133 -0.33 16.54 14.43
C ILE A 133 -0.54 15.02 14.54
N TRP A 134 -0.67 14.33 13.40
CA TRP A 134 -0.87 12.87 13.34
C TRP A 134 0.37 12.05 13.75
N LEU A 135 1.56 12.64 13.72
CA LEU A 135 2.80 11.97 14.11
C LEU A 135 3.14 12.16 15.60
N HIS A 136 2.52 13.15 16.25
CA HIS A 136 2.73 13.54 17.65
C HIS A 136 1.57 13.13 18.57
N GLU A 137 0.54 12.48 18.01
CA GLU A 137 -0.46 11.70 18.75
C GLU A 137 0.16 10.36 19.19
#